data_AF-A0A6V8NK92-F1
#
_entry.id   AF-A0A6V8NK92-F1
#
_cell.length_a   1.000
_cell.length_b   1.000
_cell.length_c   1.000
_cell.angle_alpha   90.00
_cell.angle_beta   90.00
_cell.angle_gamma   90.00
#
_symmetry.space_group_name_H-M   'P 1'
#
loop_
_entity.id
_entity.type
_entity.pdbx_description
1 polymer ?
#
loop_
_entity_poly.entity_id
_entity_poly.type
_entity_poly.pdbx_seq_one_letter_code
_entity_poly.pdbx_strand_id
1 'polypeptide(L)'
;MIDRQEVMDFSREFGLTANVVEKDYVLGWLLAGISSHPELGSSWVFKGGTCLKKCYFETYRFSEDLDFTVIRLEHQDRGFLINAFKEIVNWVYDAAGIEIPHELISFEILRILVNFTTDSAAKLPLCKPFIFLLSMI
;
A
#
# COMPACT_ATOMS: atom_id res chain seq x y z
N MET A 1 -17.85 -9.67 -1.46
CA MET A 1 -17.40 -9.45 -0.07
C MET A 1 -17.18 -10.81 0.58
N ILE A 2 -16.06 -11.00 1.28
CA ILE A 2 -15.75 -12.24 2.01
C ILE A 2 -16.80 -12.48 3.10
N ASP A 3 -17.28 -13.71 3.25
CA ASP A 3 -18.26 -14.02 4.29
C ASP A 3 -17.59 -14.38 5.63
N ARG A 4 -18.39 -14.38 6.71
CA ARG A 4 -17.89 -14.67 8.06
C ARG A 4 -17.32 -16.09 8.16
N GLN A 5 -17.90 -17.06 7.44
CA GLN A 5 -17.44 -18.44 7.49
C GLN A 5 -16.07 -18.56 6.84
N GLU A 6 -15.86 -17.94 5.68
CA GLU A 6 -14.55 -17.84 5.01
C GLU A 6 -13.50 -17.19 5.90
N VAL A 7 -13.84 -16.07 6.58
CA VAL A 7 -12.92 -15.42 7.55
C VAL A 7 -12.52 -16.38 8.67
N MET A 8 -13.47 -17.14 9.22
CA MET A 8 -13.22 -18.09 10.29
C MET A 8 -12.46 -19.34 9.82
N ASP A 9 -12.62 -19.73 8.55
CA ASP A 9 -11.89 -20.84 7.95
C ASP A 9 -10.42 -20.46 7.76
N PHE A 10 -10.15 -19.29 7.18
CA PHE A 10 -8.79 -18.76 7.06
C PHE A 10 -8.13 -18.49 8.42
N SER A 11 -8.89 -17.99 9.39
CA SER A 11 -8.40 -17.80 10.77
C SER A 11 -7.87 -19.13 11.35
N ARG A 12 -8.57 -20.24 11.12
CA ARG A 12 -8.18 -21.57 11.58
C ARG A 12 -7.01 -22.16 10.79
N GLU A 13 -7.06 -22.05 9.46
CA GLU A 13 -6.04 -22.58 8.56
C GLU A 13 -4.67 -21.93 8.81
N PHE A 14 -4.65 -20.61 8.92
CA PHE A 14 -3.42 -19.84 9.08
C PHE A 14 -3.03 -19.56 10.53
N GLY A 15 -3.86 -19.96 11.51
CA GLY A 15 -3.60 -19.73 12.93
C GLY A 15 -3.64 -18.24 13.32
N LEU A 16 -4.52 -17.47 12.68
CA LEU A 16 -4.64 -16.01 12.83
C LEU A 16 -5.94 -15.65 13.54
N THR A 17 -6.03 -14.43 14.06
CA THR A 17 -7.32 -13.90 14.51
C THR A 17 -8.16 -13.47 13.31
N ALA A 18 -9.49 -13.57 13.42
CA ALA A 18 -10.41 -13.13 12.38
C ALA A 18 -10.15 -11.67 11.94
N ASN A 19 -9.86 -10.77 12.90
CA ASN A 19 -9.51 -9.38 12.63
C ASN A 19 -8.28 -9.24 11.70
N VAL A 20 -7.25 -10.07 11.88
CA VAL A 20 -6.05 -10.03 11.02
C VAL A 20 -6.39 -10.50 9.60
N VAL A 21 -7.27 -11.49 9.45
CA VAL A 21 -7.75 -11.96 8.14
C VAL A 21 -8.57 -10.87 7.44
N GLU A 22 -9.50 -10.23 8.15
CA GLU A 22 -10.31 -9.12 7.62
C GLU A 22 -9.43 -7.96 7.16
N LYS A 23 -8.45 -7.55 7.98
CA LYS A 23 -7.50 -6.50 7.59
C LYS A 23 -6.67 -6.90 6.37
N ASP A 24 -6.15 -8.12 6.31
CA ASP A 24 -5.35 -8.60 5.17
C ASP A 24 -6.16 -8.69 3.86
N TYR A 25 -7.47 -8.95 3.97
CA TYR A 25 -8.43 -8.90 2.87
C TYR A 25 -8.62 -7.48 2.34
N VAL A 26 -8.87 -6.51 3.24
CA VAL A 26 -9.01 -5.09 2.87
C VAL A 26 -7.72 -4.55 2.24
N LEU A 27 -6.55 -4.90 2.78
CA LEU A 27 -5.25 -4.51 2.20
C LEU A 27 -5.04 -5.06 0.79
N GLY A 28 -5.55 -6.27 0.50
CA GLY A 28 -5.54 -6.83 -0.85
C GLY A 28 -6.31 -5.95 -1.85
N TRP A 29 -7.48 -5.47 -1.46
CA TRP A 29 -8.29 -4.56 -2.29
C TRP A 29 -7.64 -3.19 -2.48
N LEU A 30 -7.00 -2.65 -1.44
CA LEU A 30 -6.24 -1.41 -1.55
C LEU A 30 -5.06 -1.55 -2.51
N LEU A 31 -4.30 -2.66 -2.42
CA LEU A 31 -3.24 -2.97 -3.38
C LEU A 31 -3.76 -3.06 -4.82
N ALA A 32 -4.90 -3.73 -5.02
CA ALA A 32 -5.54 -3.81 -6.33
C ALA A 32 -5.95 -2.42 -6.86
N GLY A 33 -6.52 -1.57 -5.99
CA GLY A 33 -6.91 -0.21 -6.35
C GLY A 33 -5.70 0.67 -6.70
N ILE A 34 -4.63 0.64 -5.90
CA ILE A 34 -3.37 1.35 -6.19
C ILE A 34 -2.78 0.88 -7.53
N SER A 35 -2.73 -0.43 -7.77
CA SER A 35 -2.19 -0.99 -9.01
C SER A 35 -3.03 -0.63 -10.24
N SER A 36 -4.35 -0.44 -10.07
CA SER A 36 -5.27 -0.12 -11.16
C SER A 36 -5.41 1.38 -11.42
N HIS A 37 -4.97 2.22 -10.48
CA HIS A 37 -5.09 3.67 -10.60
C HIS A 37 -4.17 4.21 -11.72
N PRO A 38 -4.68 5.04 -12.66
CA PRO A 38 -3.93 5.51 -13.82
C PRO A 38 -2.58 6.17 -13.49
N GLU A 39 -2.59 7.06 -12.49
CA GLU A 39 -1.38 7.77 -12.07
C GLU A 39 -0.44 6.91 -11.18
N LEU A 40 -0.98 6.08 -10.28
CA LEU A 40 -0.16 5.38 -9.28
C LEU A 40 0.40 4.06 -9.82
N GLY A 41 -0.39 3.27 -10.53
CA GLY A 41 -0.04 1.88 -10.90
C GLY A 41 1.26 1.75 -11.70
N SER A 42 1.59 2.76 -12.51
CA SER A 42 2.85 2.78 -13.29
C SER A 42 4.02 3.47 -12.59
N SER A 43 3.78 4.17 -11.47
CA SER A 43 4.76 5.05 -10.84
C SER A 43 5.05 4.72 -9.37
N TRP A 44 4.35 3.73 -8.81
CA TRP A 44 4.52 3.26 -7.43
C TRP A 44 5.02 1.81 -7.42
N VAL A 45 6.20 1.60 -6.85
CA VAL A 45 6.85 0.29 -6.74
C VAL A 45 6.58 -0.29 -5.36
N PHE A 46 5.80 -1.36 -5.29
CA PHE A 46 5.47 -2.04 -4.03
C PHE A 46 6.69 -2.78 -3.46
N LYS A 47 6.98 -2.58 -2.17
CA LYS A 47 8.15 -3.15 -1.50
C LYS A 47 7.84 -3.47 -0.03
N GLY A 48 8.89 -3.74 0.75
CA GLY A 48 8.78 -3.95 2.20
C GLY A 48 8.26 -5.34 2.59
N GLY A 49 7.91 -5.49 3.87
CA GLY A 49 7.54 -6.79 4.44
C GLY A 49 6.24 -7.35 3.86
N THR A 50 5.27 -6.48 3.59
CA THR A 50 3.97 -6.89 3.04
C THR A 50 4.09 -7.34 1.59
N CYS A 51 4.97 -6.72 0.79
CA CYS A 51 5.31 -7.20 -0.56
C CYS A 51 5.96 -8.58 -0.53
N LEU A 52 6.93 -8.80 0.36
CA LEU A 52 7.55 -10.11 0.52
C LEU A 52 6.52 -11.19 0.86
N LYS A 53 5.59 -10.89 1.77
CA LYS A 53 4.51 -11.81 2.12
C LYS A 53 3.59 -12.10 0.92
N LYS A 54 3.02 -11.05 0.30
CA LYS A 54 1.98 -11.18 -0.73
C LYS A 54 2.52 -11.71 -2.06
N CYS A 55 3.79 -11.48 -2.39
CA CYS A 55 4.36 -11.83 -3.69
C CYS A 55 5.34 -13.02 -3.66
N TYR A 56 5.90 -13.39 -2.50
CA TYR A 56 6.97 -14.38 -2.42
C TYR A 56 6.82 -15.43 -1.31
N PHE A 57 6.30 -15.06 -0.13
CA PHE A 57 6.31 -15.93 1.05
C PHE A 57 4.99 -15.90 1.82
N GLU A 58 4.15 -16.92 1.62
CA GLU A 58 2.84 -17.03 2.30
C GLU A 58 2.95 -17.13 3.83
N THR A 59 4.08 -17.62 4.36
CA THR A 59 4.30 -17.82 5.80
C THR A 59 4.98 -16.65 6.51
N TYR A 60 5.10 -15.49 5.87
CA TYR A 60 5.74 -14.31 6.47
C TYR A 60 4.80 -13.56 7.43
N ARG A 61 5.37 -12.71 8.31
CA ARG A 61 4.59 -11.97 9.32
C ARG A 61 3.51 -11.09 8.66
N PHE A 62 2.33 -11.05 9.28
CA PHE A 62 1.28 -10.10 8.90
C PHE A 62 1.70 -8.69 9.29
N SER A 63 1.43 -7.75 8.40
CA SER A 63 1.71 -6.33 8.57
C SER A 63 0.58 -5.56 7.91
N GLU A 64 0.14 -4.49 8.57
CA GLU A 64 -0.92 -3.63 8.06
C GLU A 64 -0.36 -2.54 7.14
N ASP A 65 0.94 -2.29 7.25
CA ASP A 65 1.64 -1.26 6.50
C ASP A 65 1.87 -1.66 5.03
N LEU A 66 1.60 -0.75 4.10
CA LEU A 66 1.95 -0.90 2.68
C LEU A 66 3.09 0.03 2.27
N ASP A 67 4.28 -0.54 2.06
CA ASP A 67 5.48 0.21 1.65
C ASP A 67 5.58 0.38 0.14
N PHE A 68 5.66 1.64 -0.33
CA PHE A 68 5.88 1.94 -1.75
C PHE A 68 7.05 2.89 -1.98
N THR A 69 7.76 2.67 -3.10
CA THR A 69 8.68 3.66 -3.67
C THR A 69 8.04 4.38 -4.85
N VAL A 70 7.96 5.71 -4.71
CA VAL A 70 7.33 6.61 -5.68
C VAL A 70 8.38 7.14 -6.64
N ILE A 71 8.15 6.94 -7.94
CA ILE A 71 9.06 7.34 -9.02
C ILE A 71 8.84 8.81 -9.42
N ARG A 72 7.60 9.29 -9.37
CA ARG A 72 7.23 10.66 -9.76
C ARG A 72 7.21 11.60 -8.57
N LEU A 73 8.01 12.67 -8.61
CA LEU A 73 8.11 13.62 -7.51
C LEU A 73 6.80 14.39 -7.25
N GLU A 74 5.99 14.59 -8.29
CA GLU A 74 4.67 15.24 -8.21
C GLU A 74 3.69 14.48 -7.30
N HIS A 75 3.88 13.17 -7.10
CA HIS A 75 3.04 12.34 -6.25
C HIS A 75 3.37 12.45 -4.75
N GLN A 76 4.31 13.33 -4.36
CA GLN A 76 4.57 13.67 -2.95
C GLN A 76 3.66 14.77 -2.41
N ASP A 77 2.85 15.39 -3.27
CA ASP A 77 1.89 16.38 -2.82
C ASP A 77 0.77 15.71 -2.00
N ARG A 78 0.49 16.26 -0.81
CA ARG A 78 -0.53 15.71 0.09
C ARG A 78 -1.94 15.83 -0.52
N GLY A 79 -2.21 16.90 -1.27
CA GLY A 79 -3.50 17.08 -1.94
C GLY A 79 -3.73 16.03 -3.02
N PHE A 80 -2.70 15.78 -3.84
CA PHE A 80 -2.68 14.69 -4.81
C PHE A 80 -2.94 13.34 -4.15
N LEU A 81 -2.20 12.99 -3.08
CA LEU A 81 -2.36 11.72 -2.36
C LEU A 81 -3.78 11.54 -1.81
N ILE A 82 -4.35 12.57 -1.18
CA ILE A 82 -5.72 12.54 -0.67
C ILE A 82 -6.71 12.30 -1.81
N ASN A 83 -6.57 12.98 -2.95
CA ASN A 83 -7.48 12.83 -4.08
C ASN A 83 -7.36 11.44 -4.72
N ALA A 84 -6.14 10.97 -4.98
CA ALA A 84 -5.91 9.64 -5.53
C ALA A 84 -6.46 8.54 -4.61
N PHE A 85 -6.27 8.65 -3.29
CA PHE A 85 -6.83 7.68 -2.35
C PHE A 85 -8.35 7.77 -2.21
N LYS A 86 -8.96 8.94 -2.39
CA LYS A 86 -10.43 9.03 -2.50
C LYS A 86 -10.95 8.25 -3.71
N GLU A 87 -10.29 8.41 -4.86
CA GLU A 87 -10.63 7.66 -6.08
C GLU A 87 -10.47 6.15 -5.86
N ILE A 88 -9.38 5.73 -5.21
CA ILE A 88 -9.15 4.31 -4.87
C ILE A 88 -10.21 3.77 -3.93
N VAL A 89 -10.54 4.49 -2.85
CA VAL A 89 -11.57 4.04 -1.89
C VAL A 89 -12.93 3.92 -2.56
N ASN A 90 -13.32 4.89 -3.40
CA ASN A 90 -14.56 4.81 -4.16
C ASN A 90 -14.56 3.59 -5.09
N TRP A 91 -13.44 3.35 -5.79
CA TRP A 91 -13.30 2.17 -6.65
C TRP A 91 -13.40 0.85 -5.85
N VAL A 92 -12.79 0.79 -4.66
CA VAL A 92 -12.88 -0.38 -3.76
C VAL A 92 -14.31 -0.59 -3.28
N TYR A 93 -15.04 0.47 -2.95
CA TYR A 93 -16.46 0.39 -2.60
C TYR A 93 -17.29 -0.16 -3.76
N ASP A 94 -17.12 0.39 -4.96
CA ASP A 94 -17.86 -0.04 -6.15
C ASP A 94 -17.54 -1.50 -6.53
N ALA A 95 -16.28 -1.92 -6.39
CA ALA A 95 -15.83 -3.25 -6.77
C ALA A 95 -16.15 -4.34 -5.73
N ALA A 96 -16.11 -4.01 -4.44
CA ALA A 96 -16.12 -5.00 -3.36
C ALA A 96 -17.17 -4.74 -2.27
N GLY A 97 -17.81 -3.57 -2.24
CA GLY A 97 -18.71 -3.13 -1.18
C GLY A 97 -17.99 -2.79 0.14
N ILE A 98 -16.68 -2.57 0.10
CA ILE A 98 -15.87 -2.30 1.29
C ILE A 98 -15.84 -0.78 1.52
N GLU A 99 -16.36 -0.35 2.66
CA GLU A 99 -16.29 1.04 3.11
C GLU A 99 -15.01 1.29 3.90
N ILE A 100 -14.22 2.26 3.43
CA ILE A 100 -12.98 2.69 4.11
C ILE A 100 -13.17 4.16 4.52
N PRO A 101 -13.30 4.47 5.82
CA PRO A 101 -13.38 5.84 6.28
C PRO A 101 -12.15 6.64 5.88
N HIS A 102 -12.35 7.78 5.23
CA HIS A 102 -11.24 8.61 4.76
C HIS A 102 -10.38 9.15 5.91
N GLU A 103 -10.93 9.25 7.13
CA GLU A 103 -10.20 9.73 8.31
C GLU A 103 -9.14 8.73 8.81
N LEU A 104 -9.30 7.44 8.49
CA LEU A 104 -8.34 6.40 8.87
C LEU A 104 -7.15 6.34 7.91
N ILE A 105 -7.22 7.04 6.78
CA ILE A 105 -6.14 7.09 5.80
C ILE A 105 -5.12 8.14 6.23
N SER A 106 -4.02 7.66 6.79
CA SER A 106 -2.87 8.47 7.13
C SER A 106 -1.73 8.24 6.14
N PHE A 107 -0.94 9.30 5.91
CA PHE A 107 0.21 9.25 5.03
C PHE A 107 1.45 9.70 5.80
N GLU A 108 2.36 8.78 6.03
CA GLU A 108 3.70 9.12 6.51
C GLU A 108 4.65 9.25 5.31
N ILE A 109 5.20 10.45 5.13
CA ILE A 109 6.17 10.73 4.07
C ILE A 109 7.58 10.66 4.68
N LEU A 110 8.21 9.49 4.56
CA LEU A 110 9.58 9.30 5.02
C LEU A 110 10.59 9.65 3.92
N ARG A 111 11.46 10.63 4.20
CA ARG A 111 12.61 10.97 3.33
C ARG A 111 13.85 10.19 3.78
N ILE A 112 14.21 9.14 3.04
CA ILE A 112 15.54 8.55 3.18
C ILE A 112 16.53 9.42 2.41
N LEU A 113 17.40 10.13 3.13
CA LEU A 113 18.56 10.80 2.54
C LEU A 113 19.64 9.75 2.28
N VAL A 114 19.75 9.28 1.03
CA VAL A 114 20.94 8.56 0.59
C VAL A 114 21.85 9.54 -0.14
N ASN A 115 22.91 9.98 0.52
CA ASN A 115 23.97 10.77 -0.12
C ASN A 115 24.88 9.82 -0.90
N PHE A 116 24.67 9.70 -2.21
CA PHE A 116 25.69 9.15 -3.09
C PHE A 116 26.52 10.31 -3.65
N THR A 117 27.76 10.44 -3.21
CA THR A 117 28.76 11.27 -3.89
C THR A 117 29.25 10.50 -5.12
N THR A 118 28.58 10.67 -6.26
CA THR A 118 29.16 10.24 -7.53
C THR A 118 29.84 11.44 -8.18
N ASP A 119 31.16 11.39 -8.15
CA ASP A 119 32.04 12.29 -8.88
C ASP A 119 31.89 12.03 -10.38
N SER A 120 31.00 12.78 -11.05
CA SER A 120 31.04 13.12 -12.48
C SER A 120 29.73 13.80 -12.90
N ALA A 121 29.87 14.80 -13.76
CA ALA A 121 28.85 15.75 -14.17
C ALA A 121 27.74 15.11 -15.02
N ALA A 122 26.74 14.53 -14.37
CA ALA A 122 25.39 14.35 -14.89
C ALA A 122 24.42 14.18 -13.72
N LYS A 123 23.94 15.30 -13.16
CA LYS A 123 22.87 15.29 -12.15
C LYS A 123 21.54 14.94 -12.83
N LEU A 124 21.32 13.67 -13.18
CA LEU A 124 19.96 13.15 -13.12
C LEU A 124 19.61 13.01 -11.63
N PRO A 125 18.47 13.53 -11.15
CA PRO A 125 18.01 13.20 -9.82
C PRO A 125 17.69 11.70 -9.83
N LEU A 126 18.60 10.86 -9.32
CA LEU A 126 18.31 9.46 -9.05
C LEU A 126 17.04 9.43 -8.20
N CYS A 127 16.05 8.66 -8.67
CA CYS A 127 14.76 8.44 -8.01
C CYS A 127 15.01 8.18 -6.52
N LYS A 128 14.65 9.16 -5.70
CA LYS A 128 14.79 9.04 -4.26
C LYS A 128 13.77 7.99 -3.81
N PRO A 129 14.18 6.90 -3.13
CA PRO A 129 13.23 5.90 -2.69
C PRO A 129 12.35 6.51 -1.60
N PHE A 130 11.14 6.90 -1.96
CA PHE A 130 10.10 7.22 -0.99
C PHE A 130 9.63 5.93 -0.32
N ILE A 131 9.18 6.04 0.92
CA ILE A 131 8.43 5.00 1.61
C ILE A 131 7.12 5.65 2.01
N PHE A 132 6.05 5.10 1.47
CA PHE A 132 4.70 5.38 1.92
C PHE A 132 4.36 4.35 2.99
N LEU A 133 3.84 4.78 4.14
CA LEU A 133 3.23 3.87 5.12
C LEU A 133 1.72 4.17 5.11
N LEU A 134 0.92 3.22 4.65
CA LEU A 134 -0.52 3.26 4.85
C LEU A 134 -0.85 2.43 6.09
N SER A 135 -1.17 3.08 7.19
CA SER A 135 -1.65 2.42 8.40
C SER A 135 -3.17 2.59 8.51
N MET A 136 -3.90 1.48 8.56
CA MET A 136 -5.34 1.46 8.87
C MET A 136 -5.50 1.11 10.35
N ILE A 137 -5.64 2.14 11.20
CA ILE A 137 -5.74 1.99 12.65
C ILE A 137 -7.07 1.32 13.04
#